data_AF-A0A8I0PF98-F1
#
_entry.id   AF-A0A8I0PF98-F1
#
_cell.length_a   1.000
_cell.length_b   1.000
_cell.length_c   1.000
_cell.angle_alpha   90.00
_cell.angle_beta   90.00
_cell.angle_gamma   90.00
#
_symmetry.space_group_name_H-M   'P 1'
#
loop_
_entity.id
_entity.type
_entity.pdbx_description
1 polymer ?
#
loop_
_entity_poly.entity_id
_entity_poly.type
_entity_poly.pdbx_seq_one_letter_code
_entity_poly.pdbx_strand_id
1 'polypeptide(L)' 'MTTRQEQITLAAEAATRADYLAKETERAANHPDKRSLVQNLSAASTAWSDAAQAHAAIAALLPETEA' A
#
# COMPACT_ATOMS: atom_id res chain seq x y z
N MET A 1 0.63 16.53 15.67
CA MET A 1 -0.07 16.72 14.39
C MET A 1 0.86 16.23 13.30
N THR A 2 0.39 15.40 12.36
CA THR A 2 1.20 14.97 11.21
C THR A 2 1.13 16.02 10.11
N THR A 3 2.21 16.19 9.34
CA THR A 3 2.25 17.14 8.22
C THR A 3 1.70 16.52 6.93
N ARG A 4 1.35 17.37 5.94
CA ARG A 4 0.95 16.90 4.60
C ARG A 4 2.03 16.04 3.96
N GLN A 5 3.30 16.45 4.10
CA GLN A 5 4.43 15.72 3.54
C GLN A 5 4.62 14.34 4.20
N GLU A 6 4.45 14.24 5.52
CA GLU A 6 4.48 12.95 6.22
C GLU A 6 3.40 12.00 5.70
N GLN A 7 2.18 12.50 5.49
CA GLN A 7 1.08 11.70 4.96
C GLN A 7 1.33 11.25 3.52
N ILE A 8 1.93 12.10 2.67
CA ILE A 8 2.35 11.72 1.32
C ILE A 8 3.42 10.63 1.36
N THR A 9 4.42 10.75 2.24
CA THR A 9 5.46 9.73 2.41
C THR A 9 4.86 8.39 2.85
N LEU A 10 3.97 8.40 3.85
CA LEU A 10 3.28 7.20 4.31
C LEU A 10 2.41 6.57 3.21
N ALA A 11 1.71 7.39 2.41
CA ALA A 11 0.94 6.91 1.27
C ALA A 11 1.84 6.21 0.23
N ALA A 12 3.00 6.80 -0.09
CA ALA A 12 3.96 6.25 -1.04
C ALA A 12 4.60 4.94 -0.55
N GLU A 13 4.95 4.87 0.74
CA GLU A 13 5.47 3.64 1.36
C GLU A 13 4.44 2.51 1.33
N ALA A 14 3.19 2.81 1.69
CA ALA A 14 2.09 1.86 1.66
C ALA A 14 1.83 1.36 0.22
N ALA A 15 1.80 2.26 -0.77
CA ALA A 15 1.64 1.90 -2.17
C ALA A 15 2.78 1.00 -2.68
N THR A 16 4.02 1.27 -2.27
CA THR A 16 5.18 0.43 -2.61
C THR A 16 5.04 -0.99 -2.06
N ARG A 17 4.57 -1.13 -0.82
CA ARG A 17 4.31 -2.43 -0.20
C ARG A 17 3.16 -3.18 -0.89
N ALA A 18 2.09 -2.47 -1.25
CA ALA A 18 0.97 -3.04 -1.98
C ALA A 18 1.41 -3.62 -3.34
N ASP A 19 2.19 -2.86 -4.12
CA ASP A 19 2.74 -3.28 -5.41
C ASP A 19 3.65 -4.50 -5.29
N TYR A 20 4.55 -4.51 -4.30
CA TYR A 20 5.40 -5.67 -4.03
C TYR A 20 4.57 -6.93 -3.75
N LEU A 21 3.55 -6.84 -2.89
CA LEU A 21 2.69 -7.98 -2.55
C LEU A 21 1.81 -8.43 -3.73
N ALA A 22 1.37 -7.51 -4.59
CA ALA A 22 0.65 -7.85 -5.81
C ALA A 22 1.53 -8.68 -6.74
N LYS A 23 2.79 -8.27 -6.95
CA LYS A 23 3.77 -9.03 -7.75
C LYS A 23 4.07 -10.40 -7.15
N GLU A 24 4.18 -10.51 -5.83
CA GLU A 24 4.34 -11.81 -5.16
C GLU A 24 3.08 -12.68 -5.30
N THR A 25 1.89 -12.08 -5.28
CA THR A 25 0.62 -12.78 -5.52
C THR A 25 0.60 -13.39 -6.92
N GLU A 26 0.97 -12.62 -7.94
CA GLU A 26 1.07 -13.09 -9.33
C GLU A 26 2.09 -14.23 -9.46
N ARG A 27 3.26 -14.09 -8.84
CA ARG A 27 4.28 -15.15 -8.80
C ARG A 27 3.73 -16.41 -8.14
N ALA A 28 3.09 -16.29 -6.99
CA ALA A 28 2.51 -17.41 -6.24
C ALA A 28 1.38 -18.10 -7.02
N ALA A 29 0.55 -17.36 -7.74
CA ALA A 29 -0.54 -17.92 -8.55
C ALA A 29 -0.04 -18.80 -9.69
N ASN A 30 1.14 -18.47 -10.24
CA ASN A 30 1.80 -19.22 -11.32
C ASN A 30 2.62 -20.42 -10.83
N HIS A 31 2.74 -20.64 -9.51
CA HIS A 31 3.46 -21.78 -8.92
C HIS A 31 2.51 -22.70 -8.14
N PRO A 32 2.32 -23.97 -8.55
CA PRO A 32 1.38 -24.90 -7.91
C PRO A 32 1.56 -25.01 -6.39
N ASP A 33 2.82 -25.07 -5.93
CA ASP A 33 3.17 -25.24 -4.52
C ASP A 33 2.90 -23.99 -3.66
N LYS A 34 2.72 -22.83 -4.29
CA LYS A 34 2.53 -21.53 -3.61
C LYS A 34 1.10 -21.03 -3.69
N ARG A 35 0.17 -21.77 -4.33
CA ARG A 35 -1.23 -21.36 -4.49
C ARG A 35 -1.94 -21.07 -3.16
N SER A 36 -1.58 -21.78 -2.09
CA SER A 36 -2.13 -21.53 -0.75
C SER A 36 -1.79 -20.15 -0.19
N LEU A 37 -0.71 -19.51 -0.67
CA LEU A 37 -0.28 -18.18 -0.23
C LEU A 37 -1.00 -17.04 -0.96
N VAL A 38 -1.60 -17.31 -2.13
CA VAL A 38 -2.20 -16.30 -3.01
C VAL A 38 -3.25 -15.47 -2.27
N GLN A 39 -4.13 -16.13 -1.51
CA GLN A 39 -5.19 -15.43 -0.78
C GLN A 39 -4.62 -14.48 0.29
N ASN A 40 -3.59 -14.90 1.02
CA ASN A 40 -2.98 -14.09 2.07
C ASN A 40 -2.18 -12.92 1.48
N LEU A 41 -1.43 -13.15 0.40
CA LEU A 41 -0.66 -12.11 -0.30
C LEU A 41 -1.60 -11.07 -0.92
N SER A 42 -2.69 -11.51 -1.54
CA SER A 42 -3.71 -10.64 -2.12
C SER A 42 -4.39 -9.81 -1.03
N ALA A 43 -4.81 -10.41 0.07
CA ALA A 43 -5.43 -9.69 1.18
C ALA A 43 -4.48 -8.65 1.80
N ALA A 44 -3.20 -8.99 1.94
CA ALA A 44 -2.20 -8.05 2.42
C ALA A 44 -1.96 -6.89 1.44
N SER A 45 -1.91 -7.17 0.13
CA SER A 45 -1.79 -6.14 -0.91
C SER A 45 -2.96 -5.15 -0.87
N THR A 46 -4.20 -5.66 -0.72
CA THR A 46 -5.41 -4.83 -0.56
C THR A 46 -5.31 -3.95 0.69
N ALA A 47 -4.95 -4.51 1.85
CA ALA A 47 -4.86 -3.74 3.08
C ALA A 47 -3.84 -2.59 2.99
N TRP A 48 -2.69 -2.81 2.34
CA TRP A 48 -1.72 -1.75 2.08
C TRP A 48 -2.20 -0.72 1.06
N SER A 49 -2.99 -1.12 0.06
CA SER A 49 -3.61 -0.20 -0.89
C SER A 49 -4.61 0.72 -0.20
N ASP A 50 -5.45 0.17 0.68
CA ASP A 50 -6.42 0.94 1.46
C ASP A 50 -5.72 1.94 2.40
N ALA A 51 -4.63 1.52 3.04
CA ALA A 51 -3.81 2.40 3.86
C ALA A 51 -3.20 3.55 3.03
N ALA A 52 -2.70 3.26 1.82
CA ALA A 52 -2.17 4.27 0.93
C ALA A 52 -3.24 5.31 0.55
N GLN A 53 -4.45 4.84 0.22
CA GLN A 53 -5.59 5.71 -0.10
C GLN A 53 -5.99 6.57 1.10
N ALA A 54 -6.01 6.01 2.31
CA ALA A 54 -6.34 6.75 3.52
C ALA A 54 -5.32 7.87 3.79
N HIS A 55 -4.02 7.58 3.71
CA HIS A 55 -2.97 8.57 3.88
C HIS A 55 -3.02 9.67 2.81
N ALA A 56 -3.27 9.31 1.55
CA ALA A 56 -3.44 10.28 0.46
C ALA A 56 -4.67 11.18 0.68
N ALA A 57 -5.79 10.63 1.16
CA ALA A 57 -6.98 11.39 1.49
C ALA A 57 -6.73 12.37 2.65
N ILE A 58 -5.99 11.96 3.69
CA ILE A 58 -5.59 12.85 4.79
C ILE A 58 -4.69 13.97 4.25
N ALA A 59 -3.68 13.64 3.43
CA ALA A 59 -2.79 14.62 2.84
C ALA A 59 -3.53 15.69 2.04
N ALA A 60 -4.57 15.31 1.29
CA ALA A 60 -5.39 16.22 0.49
C ALA A 60 -6.19 17.23 1.33
N LEU A 61 -6.45 16.91 2.61
CA LEU A 61 -7.16 17.80 3.55
C LEU A 61 -6.21 18.71 4.34
N LEU A 62 -4.91 18.45 4.31
CA LEU A 62 -3.92 19.24 5.02
C LEU A 62 -3.43 20.42 4.16
N PRO A 63 -3.15 21.58 4.77
CA PRO A 63 -2.53 22.69 4.05
C PRO A 63 -1.16 22.28 3.51
N GLU A 64 -0.78 22.84 2.36
CA GLU A 64 0.60 22.81 1.86
C GLU A 64 1.48 23.53 2.87
N THR A 65 2.01 22.77 3.84
CA THR A 65 2.98 23.30 4.78
C THR A 65 4.32 23.26 4.06
N GLU A 66 4.67 24.35 3.40
CA GLU A 66 6.06 24.61 2.98
C GLU A 66 6.91 24.66 4.26
N ALA A 67 7.94 23.81 4.32
CA ALA A 67 9.00 23.93 5.31
C ALA A 67 9.96 25.06 4.91
#